data_AF-A0A963WM98-F1
#
_entry.id   AF-A0A963WM98-F1
#
_cell.length_a   1.000
_cell.length_b   1.000
_cell.length_c   1.000
_cell.angle_alpha   90.00
_cell.angle_beta   90.00
_cell.angle_gamma   90.00
#
_symmetry.space_group_name_H-M   'P 1'
#
loop_
_entity.id
_entity.type
_entity.pdbx_description
1 polymer ?
#
loop_
_entity_poly.entity_id
_entity_poly.type
_entity_poly.pdbx_seq_one_letter_code
_entity_poly.pdbx_strand_id
1 'polypeptide(L)'
;MMIPRIVLAAAVAAFAFNSGVALAAPPPREHARLIMLDSCVEGSGTRNNLFEEFAKSCRCAAARTSKKLSDDEVASVVSSGKLRGSASRVWNEQMKACK
;
A
#
# COMPACT_ATOMS: atom_id res chain seq x y z
N MET A 1 58.24 -32.05 -15.49
CA MET A 1 57.08 -32.95 -15.72
C MET A 1 55.95 -32.42 -14.84
N MET A 2 55.24 -31.36 -15.25
CA MET A 2 53.93 -31.38 -15.95
C MET A 2 52.86 -32.19 -15.20
N ILE A 3 52.16 -31.54 -14.27
CA ILE A 3 50.89 -32.00 -13.69
C ILE A 3 49.77 -31.54 -14.62
N PRO A 4 48.95 -32.43 -15.19
CA PRO A 4 47.93 -32.05 -16.15
C PRO A 4 46.77 -31.33 -15.46
N ARG A 5 46.32 -30.26 -16.12
CA ARG A 5 45.02 -29.63 -15.96
C ARG A 5 43.93 -30.60 -16.42
N ILE A 6 42.69 -30.39 -15.94
CA ILE A 6 41.45 -31.20 -16.08
C ILE A 6 41.28 -32.03 -14.79
N VAL A 7 40.30 -31.73 -13.93
CA VAL A 7 38.90 -32.11 -14.11
C VAL A 7 37.96 -31.06 -13.46
N LEU A 8 37.14 -30.48 -14.33
CA LEU A 8 35.72 -30.16 -14.19
C LEU A 8 35.20 -29.65 -12.83
N ALA A 9 34.91 -28.34 -12.83
CA ALA A 9 33.59 -27.76 -12.54
C ALA A 9 32.59 -28.69 -11.81
N ALA A 10 32.76 -28.82 -10.51
CA ALA A 10 31.73 -29.37 -9.62
C ALA A 10 30.75 -28.24 -9.25
N ALA A 11 29.59 -28.29 -9.89
CA ALA A 11 28.28 -27.87 -9.39
C ALA A 11 28.25 -26.94 -8.16
N VAL A 12 28.13 -25.63 -8.42
CA VAL A 12 27.42 -24.72 -7.51
C VAL A 12 26.10 -24.33 -8.18
N ALA A 13 25.24 -25.34 -8.36
CA ALA A 13 23.83 -25.16 -8.66
C ALA A 13 23.06 -25.26 -7.34
N ALA A 14 23.07 -24.19 -6.53
CA ALA A 14 22.21 -24.11 -5.35
C ALA A 14 22.08 -22.67 -4.82
N PHE A 15 21.69 -21.71 -5.66
CA PHE A 15 21.02 -20.50 -5.21
C PHE A 15 19.82 -20.20 -6.13
N ALA A 16 18.92 -21.18 -6.24
CA ALA A 16 17.55 -20.97 -6.66
C ALA A 16 16.65 -20.83 -5.42
N PHE A 17 17.01 -19.91 -4.52
CA PHE A 17 16.15 -19.44 -3.44
C PHE A 17 16.10 -17.93 -3.54
N ASN A 18 15.36 -17.43 -4.52
CA ASN A 18 14.57 -16.25 -4.27
C ASN A 18 13.25 -16.44 -5.00
N SER A 19 12.43 -17.28 -4.38
CA SER A 19 10.99 -17.23 -4.52
C SER A 19 10.60 -15.79 -4.27
N GLY A 20 10.55 -15.00 -5.35
CA GLY A 20 9.81 -13.76 -5.38
C GLY A 20 8.40 -14.18 -5.00
N VAL A 21 8.07 -14.05 -3.72
CA VAL A 21 6.72 -13.85 -3.28
C VAL A 21 6.33 -12.57 -4.00
N ALA A 22 5.79 -12.74 -5.21
CA ALA A 22 4.95 -11.74 -5.81
C ALA A 22 3.82 -11.59 -4.80
N LEU A 23 3.98 -10.64 -3.87
CA LEU A 23 2.89 -10.18 -3.02
C LEU A 23 1.81 -9.82 -4.02
N ALA A 24 0.81 -10.68 -4.12
CA ALA A 24 -0.34 -10.45 -4.96
C ALA A 24 -0.80 -9.03 -4.66
N ALA A 25 -0.96 -8.21 -5.71
CA ALA A 25 -1.38 -6.84 -5.56
C ALA A 25 -2.60 -6.81 -4.63
N PRO A 26 -2.63 -5.94 -3.61
CA PRO A 26 -3.72 -5.92 -2.66
C PRO A 26 -5.04 -5.76 -3.43
N PRO A 27 -6.14 -6.38 -2.95
CA PRO A 27 -7.45 -6.22 -3.59
C PRO A 27 -7.75 -4.73 -3.83
N PRO A 28 -8.44 -4.35 -4.92
CA PRO A 28 -8.60 -2.94 -5.30
C PRO A 28 -9.12 -2.05 -4.17
N ARG A 29 -10.01 -2.57 -3.32
CA ARG A 29 -10.57 -1.86 -2.16
C ARG A 29 -9.55 -1.62 -1.05
N GLU A 30 -8.65 -2.56 -0.84
CA GLU A 30 -7.53 -2.40 0.10
C GLU A 30 -6.46 -1.47 -0.47
N HIS A 31 -6.20 -1.54 -1.79
CA HIS A 31 -5.33 -0.59 -2.46
C HIS A 31 -5.84 0.86 -2.33
N ALA A 32 -7.14 1.09 -2.60
CA ALA A 32 -7.76 2.40 -2.40
C ALA A 32 -7.64 2.88 -0.94
N ARG A 33 -7.80 1.97 0.02
CA ARG A 33 -7.63 2.28 1.45
C ARG A 33 -6.21 2.74 1.77
N LEU A 34 -5.20 2.08 1.22
CA LEU A 34 -3.79 2.45 1.41
C LEU A 34 -3.49 3.82 0.80
N ILE A 35 -3.93 4.09 -0.43
CA ILE A 35 -3.79 5.42 -1.07
C ILE A 35 -4.37 6.54 -0.19
N MET A 36 -5.56 6.30 0.39
CA MET A 36 -6.19 7.26 1.29
C MET A 36 -5.40 7.45 2.60
N LEU A 37 -4.84 6.37 3.15
CA LEU A 37 -4.00 6.42 4.34
C LEU A 37 -2.74 7.22 4.11
N ASP A 38 -2.01 6.91 3.04
CA ASP A 38 -0.75 7.56 2.71
C ASP A 38 -0.97 9.06 2.45
N SER A 39 -1.98 9.40 1.63
CA SER A 39 -2.34 10.80 1.36
C SER A 39 -2.70 11.58 2.63
N CYS A 40 -3.38 10.93 3.59
CA CYS A 40 -3.77 11.53 4.85
C CYS A 40 -2.54 11.80 5.73
N VAL A 41 -1.68 10.78 5.91
CA VAL A 41 -0.50 10.83 6.78
C VAL A 41 0.57 11.77 6.21
N GLU A 42 0.83 11.73 4.90
CA GLU A 42 1.75 12.65 4.21
C GLU A 42 1.31 14.11 4.36
N GLY A 43 0.01 14.38 4.17
CA GLY A 43 -0.56 15.73 4.33
C GLY A 43 -0.41 16.31 5.75
N SER A 44 -0.20 15.45 6.74
CA SER A 44 -0.06 15.84 8.16
C SER A 44 1.35 15.77 8.71
N GLY A 45 2.33 15.38 7.90
CA GLY A 45 3.75 15.30 8.27
C GLY A 45 4.40 16.59 8.76
N THR A 46 3.64 17.68 8.91
CA THR A 46 4.11 19.00 9.36
C THR A 46 3.42 19.54 10.62
N ARG A 47 2.44 18.84 11.21
CA ARG A 47 1.65 19.40 12.33
C ARG A 47 1.77 18.59 13.62
N ASN A 48 2.72 19.02 14.46
CA ASN A 48 2.65 19.07 15.92
C ASN A 48 2.38 17.76 16.68
N ASN A 49 3.40 16.91 16.94
CA ASN A 49 3.46 15.89 18.00
C ASN A 49 2.23 14.96 18.27
N LEU A 50 1.19 15.03 17.44
CA LEU A 50 -0.10 14.35 17.54
C LEU A 50 -0.22 13.32 16.40
N PHE A 51 0.93 12.91 15.86
CA PHE A 51 1.01 11.99 14.72
C PHE A 51 0.23 10.71 15.00
N GLU A 52 0.29 10.17 16.21
CA GLU A 52 -0.43 8.94 16.55
C GLU A 52 -1.96 9.11 16.53
N GLU A 53 -2.47 10.20 17.09
CA GLU A 53 -3.91 10.50 17.12
C GLU A 53 -4.42 10.74 15.69
N PHE A 54 -3.67 11.52 14.92
CA PHE A 54 -3.99 11.78 13.53
C PHE A 54 -3.95 10.50 12.67
N ALA A 55 -2.92 9.67 12.85
CA ALA A 55 -2.80 8.38 12.16
C ALA A 55 -3.96 7.44 12.54
N LYS A 56 -4.43 7.45 13.80
CA LYS A 56 -5.62 6.70 14.23
C LYS A 56 -6.88 7.21 13.51
N SER A 57 -7.08 8.53 13.43
CA SER A 57 -8.21 9.10 12.70
C SER A 57 -8.16 8.76 11.20
N CYS A 58 -7.01 8.85 10.55
CA CYS A 58 -6.83 8.43 9.15
C CYS A 58 -7.16 6.93 8.97
N ARG A 59 -6.67 6.06 9.85
CA ARG A 59 -6.95 4.60 9.83
C ARG A 59 -8.44 4.32 9.92
N CYS A 60 -9.13 4.99 10.84
CA CYS A 60 -10.58 4.89 10.99
C CYS A 60 -11.30 5.38 9.72
N ALA A 61 -10.95 6.55 9.20
CA ALA A 61 -11.62 7.15 8.07
C ALA A 61 -11.40 6.36 6.77
N ALA A 62 -10.18 5.86 6.52
CA ALA A 62 -9.87 5.05 5.36
C ALA A 62 -10.63 3.73 5.35
N ALA A 63 -10.72 3.06 6.50
CA ALA A 63 -11.49 1.81 6.62
C ALA A 63 -13.00 2.02 6.42
N ARG A 64 -13.56 3.13 6.92
CA ARG A 64 -14.99 3.46 6.73
C ARG A 64 -15.29 3.92 5.31
N THR A 65 -14.40 4.72 4.73
CA THR A 65 -14.54 5.22 3.35
C THR A 65 -14.45 4.06 2.38
N SER A 66 -13.42 3.21 2.49
CA SER A 66 -13.25 2.07 1.58
C SER A 66 -14.42 1.10 1.62
N LYS A 67 -15.22 1.04 2.70
CA LYS A 67 -16.46 0.23 2.77
C LYS A 67 -17.68 0.91 2.14
N LYS A 68 -17.73 2.24 2.14
CA LYS A 68 -18.86 3.03 1.64
C LYS A 68 -18.79 3.33 0.15
N LEU A 69 -17.60 3.30 -0.44
CA LEU A 69 -17.43 3.48 -1.88
C LEU A 69 -17.99 2.28 -2.65
N SER A 70 -18.62 2.57 -3.80
CA SER A 70 -18.93 1.59 -4.83
C SER A 70 -17.66 1.04 -5.48
N ASP A 71 -17.75 -0.09 -6.17
CA ASP A 71 -16.59 -0.68 -6.84
C ASP A 71 -16.02 0.22 -7.95
N ASP A 72 -16.88 0.97 -8.66
CA ASP A 72 -16.47 1.96 -9.66
C ASP A 72 -15.69 3.13 -9.04
N GLU A 73 -16.13 3.62 -7.89
CA GLU A 73 -15.41 4.66 -7.15
C GLU A 73 -14.07 4.16 -6.60
N VAL A 74 -14.03 2.92 -6.10
CA VAL A 74 -12.79 2.27 -5.68
C VAL A 74 -11.81 2.18 -6.86
N ALA A 75 -12.26 1.71 -8.03
CA ALA A 75 -11.44 1.64 -9.23
C ALA A 75 -10.95 3.03 -9.69
N SER A 76 -11.80 4.06 -9.57
CA SER A 76 -11.43 5.45 -9.87
C SER A 76 -10.35 5.99 -8.92
N VAL A 77 -10.44 5.68 -7.63
CA VAL A 77 -9.41 6.08 -6.64
C VAL A 77 -8.10 5.36 -6.91
N VAL A 78 -8.13 4.05 -7.17
CA VAL A 78 -6.93 3.27 -7.49
C VAL A 78 -6.25 3.78 -8.77
N SER A 79 -7.02 4.04 -9.82
CA SER A 79 -6.47 4.50 -11.12
C SER A 79 -5.96 5.95 -11.09
N SER A 80 -6.63 6.84 -10.36
CA SER A 80 -6.27 8.27 -10.32
C SER A 80 -5.33 8.63 -9.17
N GLY A 81 -5.17 7.74 -8.19
CA GLY A 81 -4.44 8.00 -6.94
C GLY A 81 -5.06 9.10 -6.08
N LYS A 82 -6.29 9.55 -6.38
CA LYS A 82 -6.91 10.71 -5.72
C LYS A 82 -8.39 10.48 -5.45
N LEU A 83 -8.86 11.01 -4.33
CA LEU A 83 -10.28 11.11 -4.03
C LEU A 83 -10.89 12.26 -4.83
N ARG A 84 -11.94 11.98 -5.60
CA ARG A 84 -12.70 12.97 -6.38
C ARG A 84 -14.19 12.81 -6.15
N GLY A 85 -14.95 13.86 -6.41
CA GLY A 85 -16.42 13.84 -6.39
C GLY A 85 -17.00 13.29 -5.08
N SER A 86 -17.91 12.31 -5.22
CA SER A 86 -18.57 11.61 -4.10
C SER A 86 -17.58 10.96 -3.13
N ALA A 87 -16.50 10.34 -3.62
CA ALA A 87 -15.52 9.71 -2.76
C ALA A 87 -14.81 10.70 -1.82
N SER A 88 -14.52 11.91 -2.32
CA SER A 88 -13.97 13.00 -1.49
C SER A 88 -14.97 13.47 -0.43
N ARG A 89 -16.26 13.55 -0.75
CA ARG A 89 -17.30 13.87 0.22
C ARG A 89 -17.40 12.81 1.32
N VAL A 90 -17.47 11.54 0.94
CA VAL A 90 -17.53 10.40 1.87
C VAL A 90 -16.32 10.42 2.80
N TRP A 91 -15.13 10.61 2.25
CA TRP A 91 -13.88 10.72 3.01
C TRP A 91 -13.95 11.83 4.08
N ASN A 92 -14.32 13.05 3.68
CA ASN A 92 -14.40 14.18 4.60
C ASN A 92 -15.41 13.95 5.73
N GLU A 93 -16.53 13.29 5.44
CA GLU A 93 -17.51 12.89 6.45
C GLU A 93 -16.93 11.84 7.41
N GLN A 94 -16.23 10.83 6.90
CA GLN A 94 -15.64 9.79 7.75
C GLN A 94 -14.50 10.34 8.62
N MET A 95 -13.68 11.26 8.10
CA MET A 95 -12.65 11.95 8.90
C MET A 95 -13.24 12.73 10.07
N LYS A 96 -14.37 13.41 9.89
CA LYS A 96 -15.07 14.10 10.99
C LYS A 96 -15.65 13.14 12.03
N ALA A 97 -16.06 11.95 11.60
CA ALA A 97 -16.63 10.92 12.47
C ALA A 97 -15.57 10.10 13.23
N CYS A 98 -14.29 10.24 12.89
CA CYS A 98 -13.16 9.51 13.47
C CYS A 98 -12.31 10.38 14.41
N LYS A 99 -12.90 11.45 14.95
CA LYS A 99 -12.32 12.31 15.98
C LYS A 99 -12.49 11.70 17.36
#